data_AF-A0A7L5DJD7-F1
#
_entry.id   AF-A0A7L5DJD7-F1
#
_cell.length_a   1.000
_cell.length_b   1.000
_cell.length_c   1.000
_cell.angle_alpha   90.00
_cell.angle_beta   90.00
_cell.angle_gamma   90.00
#
_symmetry.space_group_name_H-M   'P 1'
#
loop_
_entity.id
_entity.type
_entity.pdbx_description
1 polymer ?
#
loop_
_entity_poly.entity_id
_entity_poly.type
_entity_poly.pdbx_seq_one_letter_code
_entity_poly.pdbx_strand_id
1 'polypeptide(L)'
;MNTIARTTVPPKSKTDKAQRIELYDRYGSMAYGIILNIVPQPEVAQKILVDLFATLSIDEETSARERESTTIIQLARAKALANRPSSSERSLTSFHPTERNLPKVVFNLSFWHGCNSEEIAERLHITTNDVLRAIRTYVKSFTTA
;
A
#
# COMPACT_ATOMS: atom_id res chain seq x y z
N MET A 1 -9.08 28.24 56.71
CA MET A 1 -8.07 28.52 55.67
C MET A 1 -7.87 27.23 54.87
N ASN A 2 -8.68 26.99 53.83
CA ASN A 2 -8.57 25.78 53.01
C ASN A 2 -8.36 26.18 51.55
N THR A 3 -7.16 25.87 51.04
CA THR A 3 -6.75 26.14 49.67
C THR A 3 -7.13 24.95 48.79
N ILE A 4 -8.17 25.13 47.98
CA ILE A 4 -8.54 24.17 46.92
C ILE A 4 -7.66 24.53 45.71
N ALA A 5 -6.63 23.72 45.45
CA ALA A 5 -5.80 23.87 44.25
C ALA A 5 -6.64 23.53 43.02
N ARG A 6 -6.96 24.58 42.26
CA ARG A 6 -7.69 24.54 41.00
C ARG A 6 -6.82 23.84 39.94
N THR A 7 -7.39 22.82 39.33
CA THR A 7 -6.91 22.09 38.15
C THR A 7 -6.61 23.06 36.99
N THR A 8 -5.43 22.95 36.38
CA THR A 8 -5.19 23.44 35.01
C THR A 8 -4.36 22.43 34.25
N VAL A 9 -5.02 21.41 33.70
CA VAL A 9 -4.47 20.62 32.59
C VAL A 9 -4.34 21.56 31.38
N PRO A 10 -3.16 21.68 30.76
CA PRO A 10 -2.99 22.50 29.55
C PRO A 10 -3.74 21.86 28.36
N PRO A 11 -4.09 22.64 27.33
CA PRO A 11 -4.89 22.15 26.20
C PRO A 11 -4.07 21.19 25.32
N LYS A 12 -4.20 19.88 25.57
CA LYS A 12 -3.44 18.80 24.88
C LYS A 12 -3.55 18.82 23.35
N SER A 13 -4.67 19.30 22.76
CA SER A 13 -4.98 19.05 21.34
C SER A 13 -4.08 19.74 20.29
N LYS A 14 -3.44 20.87 20.61
CA LYS A 14 -2.57 21.57 19.65
C LYS A 14 -1.19 20.93 19.55
N THR A 15 -0.67 20.45 20.68
CA THR A 15 0.63 19.79 20.78
C THR A 15 0.61 18.45 20.03
N ASP A 16 -0.47 17.68 20.17
CA ASP A 16 -0.64 16.38 19.53
C ASP A 16 -0.71 16.46 17.99
N LYS A 17 -1.22 17.58 17.46
CA LYS A 17 -1.27 17.80 16.00
C LYS A 17 0.11 18.18 15.46
N ALA A 18 0.83 19.06 16.15
CA ALA A 18 2.17 19.46 15.76
C ALA A 18 3.14 18.28 15.79
N GLN A 19 3.06 17.45 16.84
CA GLN A 19 3.88 16.24 16.97
C GLN A 19 3.56 15.21 15.89
N ARG A 20 2.28 15.01 15.52
CA ARG A 20 1.93 14.13 14.39
C ARG A 20 2.50 14.60 13.05
N ILE A 21 2.50 15.91 12.80
CA ILE A 21 3.11 16.48 11.59
C ILE A 21 4.62 16.24 11.60
N GLU A 22 5.29 16.45 12.73
CA GLU A 22 6.73 16.19 12.85
C GLU A 22 7.08 14.71 12.61
N LEU A 23 6.29 13.78 13.17
CA LEU A 23 6.47 12.36 12.95
C LEU A 23 6.19 11.96 11.49
N TYR A 24 5.20 12.59 10.86
CA TYR A 24 4.91 12.39 9.45
C TYR A 24 6.07 12.87 8.56
N ASP A 25 6.61 14.07 8.80
CA ASP A 25 7.73 14.60 8.02
C ASP A 25 8.99 13.73 8.21
N ARG A 26 9.23 13.23 9.42
CA ARG A 26 10.41 12.42 9.75
C ARG A 26 10.33 10.99 9.23
N TYR A 27 9.17 10.34 9.35
CA TYR A 27 9.03 8.90 9.12
C TYR A 27 8.07 8.54 7.98
N GLY A 28 7.36 9.51 7.39
CA GLY A 28 6.35 9.28 6.36
C GLY A 28 6.91 8.55 5.14
N SER A 29 8.05 9.00 4.61
CA SER A 29 8.72 8.35 3.47
C SER A 29 9.16 6.91 3.78
N MET A 30 9.67 6.67 4.98
CA MET A 30 10.11 5.35 5.42
C MET A 30 8.92 4.40 5.60
N ALA A 31 7.89 4.84 6.32
CA ALA A 31 6.66 4.07 6.52
C ALA A 31 5.99 3.77 5.17
N TYR A 32 5.92 4.75 4.26
CA TYR A 32 5.38 4.56 2.92
C TYR A 32 6.14 3.50 2.13
N GLY A 33 7.48 3.54 2.12
CA GLY A 33 8.30 2.53 1.44
C GLY A 33 8.07 1.12 1.98
N ILE A 34 7.94 0.98 3.30
CA ILE A 34 7.64 -0.32 3.94
C ILE A 34 6.26 -0.82 3.53
N ILE A 35 5.25 0.06 3.55
CA ILE A 35 3.89 -0.27 3.15
C ILE A 35 3.86 -0.68 1.68
N LEU A 36 4.53 0.07 0.80
CA LEU A 36 4.56 -0.19 -0.65
C LEU A 36 5.24 -1.52 -0.99
N ASN A 37 6.26 -1.91 -0.22
CA ASN A 37 6.90 -3.23 -0.36
C ASN A 37 5.94 -4.39 -0.02
N ILE A 38 4.92 -4.16 0.81
CA ILE A 38 3.95 -5.19 1.22
C ILE A 38 2.69 -5.15 0.34
N VAL A 39 2.24 -3.94 0.01
CA VAL A 39 1.07 -3.61 -0.81
C VAL A 39 1.54 -2.78 -2.00
N PRO A 40 1.86 -3.40 -3.16
CA PRO A 40 2.39 -2.72 -4.34
C PRO A 40 1.29 -1.99 -5.14
N GLN A 41 0.40 -1.29 -4.43
CA GLN A 41 -0.65 -0.43 -5.00
C GLN A 41 -0.53 0.94 -4.33
N PRO A 42 -0.11 1.99 -5.06
CA PRO A 42 0.23 3.28 -4.46
C PRO A 42 -0.97 3.95 -3.77
N GLU A 43 -2.16 3.82 -4.35
CA GLU A 43 -3.40 4.39 -3.79
C GLU A 43 -3.75 3.77 -2.43
N VAL A 44 -3.65 2.44 -2.32
CA VAL A 44 -3.91 1.70 -1.09
C VAL A 44 -2.81 1.98 -0.06
N ALA A 45 -1.55 2.03 -0.49
CA ALA A 45 -0.41 2.34 0.38
C ALA A 45 -0.54 3.73 1.01
N GLN A 46 -0.95 4.74 0.23
CA GLN A 46 -1.16 6.10 0.74
C GLN A 46 -2.31 6.15 1.74
N LYS A 47 -3.41 5.42 1.49
CA LYS A 47 -4.52 5.32 2.45
C LYS A 47 -4.06 4.70 3.77
N ILE A 48 -3.28 3.62 3.72
CA ILE A 48 -2.72 2.96 4.90
C ILE A 48 -1.78 3.90 5.67
N LEU A 49 -0.97 4.69 4.96
CA LEU A 49 -0.07 5.67 5.57
C LEU A 49 -0.84 6.73 6.36
N VAL A 50 -1.88 7.32 5.75
CA VAL A 50 -2.73 8.31 6.43
C VAL A 50 -3.40 7.70 7.66
N ASP A 51 -3.94 6.50 7.52
CA ASP A 51 -4.58 5.78 8.61
C ASP A 51 -3.58 5.42 9.73
N LEU A 52 -2.33 5.10 9.41
CA LEU A 52 -1.28 4.84 10.40
C LEU A 52 -1.05 6.03 11.32
N PHE A 53 -0.82 7.22 10.75
CA PHE A 53 -0.58 8.43 11.54
C PHE A 53 -1.85 8.98 12.22
N ALA A 54 -3.03 8.64 11.70
CA ALA A 54 -4.30 8.95 12.36
C ALA A 54 -4.48 8.14 13.66
N THR A 55 -4.08 6.86 13.66
CA THR A 55 -4.19 5.96 14.82
C THR A 55 -2.98 5.96 15.75
N LEU A 56 -1.92 6.70 15.41
CA LEU A 56 -0.72 6.76 16.23
C LEU A 56 -1.05 7.49 17.54
N SER A 57 -1.08 6.75 18.65
CA SER A 57 -1.21 7.33 19.99
C SER A 57 0.14 7.89 20.42
N ILE A 58 0.20 9.20 20.63
CA ILE A 58 1.38 9.92 21.10
C ILE A 58 1.37 9.95 22.64
N ASP A 59 1.13 8.79 23.27
CA ASP A 59 1.37 8.68 24.71
C ASP A 59 2.81 8.21 24.94
N GLU A 60 3.34 8.56 26.10
CA GLU A 60 4.76 8.64 26.54
C GLU A 60 5.72 7.47 26.16
N GLU A 61 5.22 6.37 25.60
CA GLU A 61 5.98 5.20 25.14
C GLU A 61 7.00 5.51 24.03
N THR A 62 6.85 6.63 23.31
CA THR A 62 7.79 7.04 22.25
C THR A 62 8.96 7.90 22.74
N SER A 63 9.22 7.99 24.05
CA SER A 63 10.24 8.90 24.62
C SER A 63 11.70 8.67 24.16
N ALA A 64 11.98 7.65 23.34
CA ALA A 64 13.29 7.43 22.72
C ALA A 64 13.17 7.32 21.19
N ARG A 65 14.01 8.08 20.47
CA ARG A 65 14.03 8.16 18.99
C ARG A 65 14.18 6.81 18.26
N GLU A 66 14.86 5.85 18.89
CA GLU A 66 15.01 4.48 18.38
C GLU A 66 13.72 3.64 18.57
N ARG A 67 12.95 3.93 19.62
CA ARG A 67 11.64 3.32 19.87
C ARG A 67 10.58 3.92 18.95
N GLU A 68 10.67 5.21 18.61
CA GLU A 68 9.82 5.87 17.61
C GLU A 68 9.89 5.19 16.23
N SER A 69 11.10 4.97 15.71
CA SER A 69 11.26 4.36 14.38
C SER A 69 10.78 2.91 14.37
N THR A 70 11.12 2.12 15.40
CA THR A 70 10.74 0.71 15.49
C THR A 70 9.23 0.52 15.66
N THR A 71 8.57 1.34 16.48
CA THR A 71 7.11 1.31 16.64
C THR A 71 6.39 1.67 15.35
N ILE A 72 6.84 2.71 14.63
CA ILE A 72 6.28 3.09 13.33
C ILE A 72 6.46 1.98 12.30
N ILE A 73 7.64 1.34 12.24
CA ILE A 73 7.90 0.21 11.34
C ILE A 73 6.97 -0.96 11.64
N GLN A 74 6.82 -1.32 12.92
CA GLN A 74 5.96 -2.43 13.34
C GLN A 74 4.49 -2.14 13.01
N LEU A 75 4.01 -0.94 13.31
CA LEU A 75 2.64 -0.54 13.02
C LEU A 75 2.37 -0.48 11.52
N ALA A 76 3.32 0.05 10.73
CA ALA A 76 3.23 0.10 9.27
C ALA A 76 3.13 -1.30 8.68
N ARG A 77 3.95 -2.24 9.16
CA ARG A 77 3.88 -3.65 8.77
C ARG A 77 2.55 -4.28 9.16
N ALA A 78 2.09 -4.09 10.40
CA ALA A 78 0.84 -4.67 10.86
C ALA A 78 -0.36 -4.19 10.04
N LYS A 79 -0.47 -2.87 9.79
CA LYS A 79 -1.53 -2.30 8.96
C LYS A 79 -1.43 -2.73 7.50
N ALA A 80 -0.22 -2.76 6.94
CA ALA A 80 0.00 -3.21 5.57
C ALA A 80 -0.33 -4.70 5.39
N LEU A 81 -0.07 -5.55 6.40
CA LEU A 81 -0.44 -6.96 6.39
C LEU A 81 -1.96 -7.16 6.55
N ALA A 82 -2.62 -6.36 7.37
CA ALA A 82 -4.07 -6.42 7.54
C ALA A 82 -4.84 -5.98 6.28
N ASN A 83 -4.31 -4.99 5.57
CA ASN A 83 -4.83 -4.50 4.29
C ASN A 83 -4.16 -5.18 3.10
N ARG A 84 -3.33 -6.20 3.34
CA ARG A 84 -2.71 -6.96 2.27
C ARG A 84 -3.85 -7.67 1.55
N PRO A 85 -4.02 -7.45 0.24
CA PRO A 85 -4.97 -8.25 -0.52
C PRO A 85 -4.57 -9.70 -0.27
N SER A 86 -5.55 -10.50 0.17
CA SER A 86 -5.30 -11.90 0.55
C SER A 86 -4.49 -12.56 -0.57
N SER A 87 -3.65 -13.55 -0.26
CA SER A 87 -2.86 -14.18 -1.33
C SER A 87 -3.75 -14.74 -2.46
N SER A 88 -5.05 -14.93 -2.20
CA SER A 88 -6.13 -15.22 -3.15
C SER A 88 -6.68 -14.05 -3.96
N GLU A 89 -6.41 -12.78 -3.61
CA GLU A 89 -6.67 -11.60 -4.45
C GLU A 89 -5.42 -11.18 -5.25
N ARG A 90 -4.24 -11.52 -4.73
CA ARG A 90 -3.00 -11.48 -5.50
C ARG A 90 -2.97 -12.60 -6.54
N SER A 91 -3.67 -13.69 -6.25
CA SER A 91 -4.10 -14.68 -7.21
C SER A 91 -5.33 -14.13 -7.95
N LEU A 92 -5.12 -13.64 -9.17
CA LEU A 92 -6.12 -13.70 -10.27
C LEU A 92 -7.17 -12.57 -10.31
N THR A 93 -7.28 -11.94 -11.47
CA THR A 93 -8.59 -11.59 -12.12
C THR A 93 -9.40 -10.33 -11.76
N SER A 94 -8.94 -9.38 -10.91
CA SER A 94 -9.71 -8.11 -10.74
C SER A 94 -9.74 -7.21 -11.99
N PHE A 95 -8.82 -7.40 -12.93
CA PHE A 95 -9.04 -6.87 -14.27
C PHE A 95 -10.00 -7.79 -15.00
N HIS A 96 -11.30 -7.47 -14.96
CA HIS A 96 -12.21 -7.97 -15.98
C HIS A 96 -11.56 -7.61 -17.33
N PRO A 97 -11.20 -8.59 -18.18
CA PRO A 97 -10.46 -8.34 -19.40
C PRO A 97 -11.36 -7.55 -20.35
N THR A 98 -11.35 -6.23 -20.20
CA THR A 98 -11.91 -5.30 -21.19
C THR A 98 -10.90 -5.25 -22.33
N GLU A 99 -11.37 -5.14 -23.56
CA GLU A 99 -10.51 -5.09 -24.76
C GLU A 99 -9.34 -4.09 -24.63
N ARG A 100 -9.55 -2.98 -23.91
CA ARG A 100 -8.53 -1.95 -23.65
C ARG A 100 -7.38 -2.40 -22.75
N ASN A 101 -7.63 -3.30 -21.80
CA ASN A 101 -6.64 -3.74 -20.80
C ASN A 101 -6.08 -5.14 -21.08
N LEU A 102 -6.66 -5.84 -22.06
CA LEU A 102 -6.29 -7.21 -22.43
C LEU A 102 -4.78 -7.38 -22.73
N PRO A 103 -4.12 -6.49 -23.51
CA PRO A 103 -2.67 -6.61 -23.77
C PRO A 103 -1.81 -6.58 -22.50
N LYS A 104 -2.16 -5.73 -21.54
CA LYS A 104 -1.42 -5.57 -20.29
C LYS A 104 -1.63 -6.75 -19.35
N VAL A 105 -2.87 -7.26 -19.26
CA VAL A 105 -3.20 -8.43 -18.43
C VAL A 105 -2.50 -9.68 -18.95
N VAL A 106 -2.57 -9.92 -20.27
CA VAL A 106 -1.92 -11.07 -20.90
C VAL A 106 -0.40 -11.01 -20.71
N PHE A 107 0.23 -9.85 -20.94
CA PHE A 107 1.66 -9.68 -20.71
C PHE A 107 2.04 -9.94 -19.24
N ASN A 108 1.22 -9.49 -18.30
CA ASN A 108 1.48 -9.72 -16.89
C ASN A 108 1.44 -11.21 -16.54
N LEU A 109 0.43 -11.93 -17.04
CA LEU A 109 0.30 -13.37 -16.83
C LEU A 109 1.45 -14.16 -17.47
N SER A 110 1.90 -13.79 -18.67
CA SER A 110 2.98 -14.51 -19.33
C SER A 110 4.36 -14.23 -18.71
N PHE A 111 4.68 -12.95 -18.44
CA PHE A 111 6.04 -12.58 -18.01
C PHE A 111 6.23 -12.59 -16.49
N TRP A 112 5.23 -12.17 -15.72
CA TRP A 112 5.37 -12.09 -14.26
C TRP A 112 4.92 -13.34 -13.54
N HIS A 113 3.94 -14.06 -14.11
CA HIS A 113 3.44 -15.31 -13.53
C HIS A 113 3.97 -16.56 -14.22
N GLY A 114 4.68 -16.42 -15.35
CA GLY A 114 5.24 -17.55 -16.09
C GLY A 114 4.19 -18.49 -16.69
N CYS A 115 2.94 -18.04 -16.82
CA CYS A 115 1.87 -18.85 -17.39
C CYS A 115 2.11 -19.06 -18.89
N ASN A 116 1.82 -20.26 -19.37
CA ASN A 116 1.91 -20.56 -20.79
C ASN A 116 0.70 -19.98 -21.55
N SER A 117 0.80 -19.87 -22.87
CA SER A 117 -0.25 -19.26 -23.68
C SER A 117 -1.59 -20.02 -23.65
N GLU A 118 -1.56 -21.33 -23.40
CA GLU A 118 -2.75 -22.19 -23.32
C GLU A 118 -3.47 -21.99 -21.98
N GLU A 119 -2.74 -21.97 -20.87
CA GLU A 119 -3.23 -21.65 -19.53
C GLU A 119 -3.86 -20.25 -19.47
N ILE A 120 -3.25 -19.27 -20.16
CA ILE A 120 -3.80 -17.91 -20.25
C ILE A 120 -5.08 -17.89 -21.07
N ALA A 121 -5.13 -18.63 -22.19
CA ALA A 121 -6.29 -18.74 -23.05
C ALA A 121 -7.49 -19.37 -22.30
N GLU A 122 -7.25 -20.47 -21.57
CA GLU A 122 -8.25 -21.12 -20.72
C GLU A 122 -8.74 -20.19 -19.61
N ARG A 123 -7.82 -19.49 -18.94
CA ARG A 123 -8.14 -18.60 -17.81
C ARG A 123 -8.94 -17.36 -18.21
N LEU A 124 -8.68 -16.83 -19.40
CA LEU A 124 -9.34 -15.61 -19.90
C LEU A 124 -10.50 -15.92 -20.85
N HIS A 125 -10.77 -17.20 -21.14
CA HIS A 125 -11.76 -17.64 -22.13
C HIS A 125 -11.57 -16.98 -23.51
N ILE A 126 -10.31 -16.82 -23.94
CA ILE A 126 -9.93 -16.26 -25.24
C ILE A 126 -9.13 -17.29 -26.04
N THR A 127 -8.96 -17.07 -27.34
CA THR A 127 -8.14 -17.97 -28.16
C THR A 127 -6.65 -17.73 -27.92
N THR A 128 -5.83 -18.78 -28.09
CA THR A 128 -4.37 -18.67 -28.03
C THR A 128 -3.82 -17.64 -29.03
N ASN A 129 -4.49 -17.47 -30.18
CA ASN A 129 -4.13 -16.43 -31.16
C ASN A 129 -4.34 -15.02 -30.61
N ASP A 130 -5.40 -14.78 -29.84
CA ASP A 130 -5.67 -13.49 -29.24
C ASP A 130 -4.69 -13.19 -28.10
N VAL A 131 -4.25 -14.20 -27.35
CA VAL A 131 -3.16 -14.10 -26.37
C VAL A 131 -1.88 -13.59 -27.05
N LEU A 132 -1.45 -14.25 -28.13
CA LEU A 132 -0.23 -13.86 -28.86
C LEU A 132 -0.36 -12.46 -29.49
N ARG A 133 -1.54 -12.11 -30.02
CA ARG A 133 -1.83 -10.78 -30.56
C ARG A 133 -1.76 -9.71 -29.47
N ALA A 134 -2.28 -9.99 -28.28
CA ALA A 134 -2.27 -9.12 -27.12
C ALA A 134 -0.82 -8.86 -26.65
N ILE A 135 0.01 -9.90 -26.56
CA ILE A 135 1.44 -9.75 -26.23
C ILE A 135 2.15 -8.87 -27.25
N ARG A 136 1.97 -9.15 -28.55
CA ARG A 136 2.61 -8.37 -29.62
C ARG A 136 2.19 -6.90 -29.59
N THR A 137 0.91 -6.64 -29.34
CA THR A 137 0.36 -5.28 -29.24
C THR A 137 0.98 -4.53 -28.06
N TYR A 138 1.11 -5.20 -26.91
CA TYR A 138 1.72 -4.61 -25.72
C TYR A 138 3.22 -4.34 -25.93
N VAL A 139 3.96 -5.28 -26.51
CA VAL A 139 5.40 -5.08 -26.82
C VAL A 139 5.61 -3.91 -27.79
N LYS A 140 4.76 -3.80 -28.82
CA LYS A 140 4.83 -2.68 -29.79
C LYS A 140 4.58 -1.33 -29.13
N SER A 141 3.80 -1.27 -28.05
CA SER A 141 3.60 -0.01 -27.32
C SER A 141 4.89 0.52 -26.67
N PHE A 142 5.85 -0.36 -26.31
CA PHE A 142 7.15 0.07 -25.78
C PHE A 142 8.13 0.56 -26.84
N THR A 143 7.98 0.12 -28.10
CA THR A 143 8.89 0.51 -29.19
C THR A 143 8.46 1.79 -29.89
N THR A 144 7.25 2.28 -29.62
CA THR A 144 6.63 3.43 -30.29
C THR A 144 6.51 4.64 -29.36
N ALA A 145 7.19 4.63 -28.21
CA ALA A 145 7.33 5.74 -27.28
C ALA A 145 8.71 6.38 -27.44
#